data_AF-A0A932Q6E2-F1
#
_entry.id   AF-A0A932Q6E2-F1
#
_cell.length_a   1.000
_cell.length_b   1.000
_cell.length_c   1.000
_cell.angle_alpha   90.00
_cell.angle_beta   90.00
_cell.angle_gamma   90.00
#
_symmetry.space_group_name_H-M   'P 1'
#
loop_
_entity.id
_entity.type
_entity.pdbx_description
1 polymer ?
#
loop_
_entity_poly.entity_id
_entity_poly.type
_entity_poly.pdbx_seq_one_letter_code
_entity_poly.pdbx_strand_id
1 'polypeptide(L)'
;DVLELQVGTHNHPEQDRLSYDRASSDATVSRLGLMGMNVATKVDAQNNLARIDEAIRIVNDNRAGFGALQNRLQSTINNLTVADENLSAANSRIRDVDVALESSELTKRNILMQAGTAMLAQANSNGMLALKLISG
;
A
#
# COMPACT_ATOMS: atom_id res chain seq x y z
N ASP A 1 -12.02 -16.07 -19.89
CA ASP A 1 -12.54 -15.50 -18.63
C ASP A 1 -11.35 -14.85 -17.97
N VAL A 2 -11.33 -13.52 -17.96
CA VAL A 2 -10.14 -12.73 -17.61
C VAL A 2 -10.28 -12.28 -16.17
N LEU A 3 -9.34 -12.68 -15.33
CA LEU A 3 -9.22 -12.20 -13.96
C LEU A 3 -8.35 -10.95 -13.97
N GLU A 4 -8.87 -9.84 -13.47
CA GLU A 4 -8.10 -8.61 -13.25
C GLU A 4 -7.99 -8.32 -11.76
N LEU A 5 -6.77 -8.08 -11.28
CA LEU A 5 -6.51 -7.52 -9.96
C LEU A 5 -5.98 -6.09 -10.11
N GLN A 6 -6.64 -5.15 -9.45
CA GLN A 6 -6.15 -3.78 -9.30
C GLN A 6 -5.03 -3.77 -8.26
N VAL A 7 -3.84 -3.30 -8.65
CA VAL A 7 -2.64 -3.30 -7.81
C VAL A 7 -1.99 -1.90 -7.66
N GLY A 8 -2.56 -0.87 -8.30
CA GLY A 8 -2.14 0.53 -8.17
C GLY A 8 -3.33 1.49 -8.06
N THR A 9 -3.06 2.76 -7.80
CA THR A 9 -4.09 3.76 -7.44
C THR A 9 -4.58 4.62 -8.61
N HIS A 10 -3.86 4.65 -9.74
CA HIS A 10 -4.14 5.55 -10.86
C HIS A 10 -5.01 4.91 -11.97
N ASN A 11 -5.44 3.66 -11.77
CA ASN A 11 -6.34 2.92 -12.67
C ASN A 11 -5.82 2.80 -14.12
N HIS A 12 -4.49 2.80 -14.31
CA HIS A 12 -3.89 2.61 -15.63
C HIS A 12 -3.90 1.12 -16.02
N PRO A 13 -4.46 0.75 -17.20
CA PRO A 13 -4.64 -0.66 -17.58
C PRO A 13 -3.37 -1.51 -17.65
N GLU A 14 -2.24 -0.91 -18.02
CA GLU A 14 -0.98 -1.66 -18.21
C GLU A 14 -0.10 -1.67 -16.95
N GLN A 15 -0.25 -0.66 -16.09
CA GLN A 15 0.63 -0.41 -14.94
C GLN A 15 -0.02 -0.84 -13.63
N ASP A 16 -1.31 -0.55 -13.46
CA ASP A 16 -2.04 -0.74 -12.20
C ASP A 16 -2.96 -1.95 -12.20
N ARG A 17 -2.97 -2.74 -13.27
CA ARG A 17 -3.77 -3.97 -13.36
C ARG A 17 -2.90 -5.17 -13.66
N LEU A 18 -3.09 -6.21 -12.86
CA LEU A 18 -2.57 -7.54 -13.12
C LEU A 18 -3.70 -8.36 -13.78
N SER A 19 -3.59 -8.59 -15.08
CA SER A 19 -4.57 -9.36 -15.84
C SER A 19 -4.08 -10.78 -16.09
N TYR A 20 -4.98 -11.75 -15.95
CA TYR A 20 -4.72 -13.16 -16.20
C TYR A 20 -5.91 -13.81 -16.90
N ASP A 21 -5.72 -14.31 -18.12
CA ASP A 21 -6.75 -15.07 -18.82
C ASP A 21 -6.74 -16.53 -18.38
N ARG A 22 -7.80 -16.95 -17.70
CA ARG A 22 -7.96 -18.34 -17.25
C ARG A 22 -8.18 -19.29 -18.42
N ALA A 23 -8.71 -18.79 -19.54
CA ALA A 23 -9.02 -19.62 -20.70
C ALA A 23 -7.78 -19.95 -21.52
N SER A 24 -6.72 -19.14 -21.50
CA SER A 24 -5.45 -19.47 -22.16
C SER A 24 -4.64 -20.54 -21.42
N SER A 25 -4.91 -20.71 -20.12
CA SER A 25 -4.13 -21.60 -19.24
C SER A 25 -4.86 -22.88 -18.81
N ASP A 26 -5.82 -23.27 -19.61
CA ASP A 26 -6.53 -24.54 -19.48
C ASP A 26 -5.61 -25.70 -19.86
N ALA A 27 -5.18 -26.47 -18.87
CA ALA A 27 -4.34 -27.66 -19.02
C ALA A 27 -5.15 -28.97 -18.95
N THR A 28 -6.44 -28.94 -19.28
CA THR A 28 -7.25 -30.18 -19.37
C THR A 28 -6.76 -31.07 -20.53
N VAL A 29 -6.99 -32.39 -20.40
CA VAL A 29 -6.61 -33.40 -21.41
C VAL A 29 -7.16 -33.06 -22.80
N SER A 30 -8.37 -32.49 -22.86
CA SER A 30 -8.99 -32.01 -24.11
C SER A 30 -8.21 -30.86 -24.72
N ARG A 31 -7.92 -29.81 -23.93
CA ARG A 31 -7.24 -28.61 -24.41
C ARG A 31 -5.78 -28.87 -24.80
N LEU A 32 -5.11 -29.79 -24.10
CA LEU A 32 -3.77 -30.25 -24.42
C LEU A 32 -3.72 -31.17 -25.66
N GLY A 33 -4.88 -31.48 -26.27
CA GLY A 33 -4.92 -32.31 -27.48
C GLY A 33 -4.50 -33.75 -27.22
N LEU A 34 -4.68 -34.26 -25.99
CA LEU A 34 -4.27 -35.61 -25.57
C LEU A 34 -5.46 -36.60 -25.53
N MET A 35 -6.67 -36.18 -25.93
CA MET A 35 -7.82 -37.07 -26.00
C MET A 35 -7.64 -38.17 -27.05
N GLY A 36 -8.07 -39.39 -26.70
CA GLY A 36 -8.08 -40.54 -27.61
C GLY A 36 -6.69 -41.07 -27.99
N MET A 37 -5.64 -40.68 -27.26
CA MET A 37 -4.31 -41.27 -27.45
C MET A 37 -4.34 -42.77 -27.16
N ASN A 38 -3.74 -43.55 -28.04
CA ASN A 38 -3.59 -44.99 -27.87
C ASN A 38 -2.15 -45.41 -28.22
N VAL A 39 -1.72 -46.56 -27.71
CA VAL A 39 -0.38 -47.12 -27.96
C VAL A 39 -0.50 -48.49 -28.66
N ALA A 40 -1.58 -48.71 -29.40
CA ALA A 40 -1.88 -50.01 -29.98
C ALA A 40 -0.94 -50.35 -31.15
N THR A 41 -0.46 -49.34 -31.87
CA THR A 41 0.50 -49.50 -32.97
C THR A 41 1.77 -48.70 -32.73
N LYS A 42 2.87 -49.11 -33.36
CA LYS A 42 4.14 -48.36 -33.36
C LYS A 42 3.96 -46.94 -33.90
N VAL A 43 3.12 -46.77 -34.91
CA VAL A 43 2.86 -45.47 -35.54
C VAL A 43 2.08 -44.56 -34.58
N ASP A 44 1.05 -45.08 -33.91
CA ASP A 44 0.29 -44.32 -32.91
C ASP A 44 1.18 -43.89 -31.74
N ALA A 45 2.06 -44.78 -31.27
CA ALA A 45 3.03 -44.47 -30.23
C ALA A 45 3.99 -43.35 -30.64
N GLN A 46 4.49 -43.36 -31.88
CA GLN A 46 5.38 -42.32 -32.40
C GLN A 46 4.67 -40.96 -32.56
N ASN A 47 3.44 -40.97 -33.09
CA ASN A 47 2.64 -39.75 -33.24
C ASN A 47 2.26 -39.14 -31.88
N ASN A 48 2.04 -39.98 -30.87
CA ASN A 48 1.74 -39.55 -29.52
C ASN A 48 2.90 -38.80 -28.86
N LEU A 49 4.16 -39.14 -29.16
CA LEU A 49 5.31 -38.41 -28.62
C LEU A 49 5.26 -36.93 -29.04
N ALA A 50 4.99 -36.66 -30.31
CA ALA A 50 4.85 -35.28 -30.80
C ALA A 50 3.68 -34.53 -30.13
N ARG A 51 2.55 -35.21 -29.88
CA ARG A 51 1.41 -34.62 -29.16
C ARG A 51 1.75 -34.31 -27.70
N ILE A 52 2.51 -35.19 -27.04
CA ILE A 52 2.98 -34.98 -25.66
C ILE A 52 3.96 -33.81 -25.61
N ASP A 53 4.90 -33.71 -26.54
CA ASP A 53 5.86 -32.60 -26.59
C ASP A 53 5.15 -31.26 -26.72
N GLU A 54 4.13 -31.19 -27.58
CA GLU A 54 3.31 -29.98 -27.73
C GLU A 54 2.50 -29.67 -26.45
N ALA A 55 1.92 -30.68 -25.83
CA ALA A 55 1.21 -30.50 -24.55
C ALA A 55 2.15 -30.01 -23.44
N ILE A 56 3.39 -30.53 -23.37
CA ILE A 56 4.41 -30.07 -22.44
C ILE A 56 4.77 -28.60 -22.71
N ARG A 57 4.92 -28.21 -23.99
CA ARG A 57 5.18 -26.83 -24.38
C ARG A 57 4.08 -25.90 -23.87
N ILE A 58 2.81 -26.25 -24.10
CA ILE A 58 1.66 -25.46 -23.63
C ILE A 58 1.67 -25.33 -22.10
N VAL A 59 1.94 -26.41 -21.36
CA VAL A 59 2.03 -26.36 -19.89
C VAL A 59 3.19 -25.47 -19.43
N ASN A 60 4.33 -25.51 -20.11
CA ASN A 60 5.48 -24.68 -19.80
C ASN A 60 5.20 -23.20 -20.08
N ASP A 61 4.53 -22.87 -21.19
CA ASP A 61 4.13 -21.51 -21.52
C ASP A 61 3.19 -20.95 -20.44
N ASN A 62 2.24 -21.77 -19.96
CA ASN A 62 1.37 -21.40 -18.84
C ASN A 62 2.15 -21.17 -17.54
N ARG A 63 3.12 -22.04 -17.21
CA ARG A 63 4.00 -21.88 -16.04
C ARG A 63 4.84 -20.61 -16.13
N ALA A 64 5.36 -20.29 -17.32
CA ALA A 64 6.11 -19.07 -17.55
C ALA A 64 5.24 -17.82 -17.34
N GLY A 65 4.00 -17.84 -17.84
CA GLY A 65 3.01 -16.80 -17.58
C GLY A 65 2.74 -16.59 -16.08
N PHE A 66 2.53 -17.68 -15.33
CA PHE A 66 2.37 -17.59 -13.88
C PHE A 66 3.60 -17.04 -13.16
N GLY A 67 4.80 -17.45 -13.56
CA GLY A 67 6.05 -16.92 -13.00
C GLY A 67 6.20 -15.43 -13.25
N ALA A 68 5.85 -14.95 -14.45
CA ALA A 68 5.85 -13.53 -14.76
C ALA A 68 4.85 -12.75 -13.90
N LEU A 69 3.62 -13.27 -13.73
CA LEU A 69 2.60 -12.68 -12.86
C LEU A 69 3.05 -12.64 -11.39
N GLN A 70 3.69 -13.72 -10.90
CA GLN A 70 4.23 -13.79 -9.55
C GLN A 70 5.32 -12.74 -9.32
N ASN A 71 6.25 -12.58 -10.26
CA ASN A 71 7.28 -11.55 -10.19
C ASN A 71 6.70 -10.14 -10.16
N ARG A 72 5.71 -9.87 -11.01
CA ARG A 72 4.99 -8.59 -10.99
C ARG A 72 4.29 -8.37 -9.65
N LEU A 73 3.57 -9.36 -9.13
CA LEU A 73 2.89 -9.26 -7.84
C LEU A 73 3.87 -8.97 -6.70
N GLN A 74 5.02 -9.65 -6.66
CA GLN A 74 6.04 -9.41 -5.66
C GLN A 74 6.62 -8.00 -5.75
N SER A 75 6.90 -7.51 -6.97
CA SER A 75 7.38 -6.14 -7.18
C SER A 75 6.33 -5.12 -6.72
N THR A 76 5.05 -5.35 -7.03
CA THR A 76 3.98 -4.45 -6.61
C THR A 76 3.81 -4.44 -5.09
N ILE A 77 3.85 -5.61 -4.44
CA ILE A 77 3.82 -5.69 -2.97
C ILE A 77 4.96 -4.86 -2.37
N ASN A 78 6.19 -5.03 -2.86
CA ASN A 78 7.33 -4.28 -2.36
C ASN A 78 7.15 -2.76 -2.53
N ASN A 79 6.65 -2.33 -3.70
CA ASN A 79 6.40 -0.91 -3.97
C ASN A 79 5.30 -0.34 -3.05
N LEU A 80 4.22 -1.10 -2.82
CA LEU A 80 3.12 -0.70 -1.94
C LEU A 80 3.58 -0.60 -0.48
N THR A 81 4.39 -1.54 0.00
CA THR A 81 4.97 -1.47 1.36
C THR A 81 5.81 -0.21 1.54
N VAL A 82 6.67 0.12 0.57
CA VAL A 82 7.48 1.34 0.62
C VAL A 82 6.60 2.60 0.58
N ALA A 83 5.56 2.60 -0.24
CA ALA A 83 4.61 3.72 -0.31
C ALA A 83 3.85 3.89 1.02
N ASP A 84 3.40 2.80 1.64
CA ASP A 84 2.71 2.80 2.93
C ASP A 84 3.61 3.33 4.05
N GLU A 85 4.87 2.88 4.11
CA GLU A 85 5.86 3.38 5.08
C GLU A 85 6.09 4.89 4.94
N ASN A 86 6.28 5.36 3.70
CA ASN A 86 6.47 6.79 3.42
C ASN A 86 5.24 7.63 3.78
N LEU A 87 4.04 7.12 3.49
CA LEU A 87 2.79 7.81 3.77
C LEU A 87 2.51 7.85 5.28
N SER A 88 2.77 6.75 5.99
CA SER A 88 2.68 6.67 7.44
C SER A 88 3.65 7.64 8.12
N ALA A 89 4.92 7.68 7.66
CA ALA A 89 5.92 8.62 8.17
C ALA A 89 5.55 10.09 7.89
N ALA A 90 5.00 10.39 6.70
CA ALA A 90 4.50 11.72 6.39
C ALA A 90 3.32 12.12 7.29
N ASN A 91 2.37 11.20 7.51
CA ASN A 91 1.22 11.43 8.38
C ASN A 91 1.65 11.62 9.85
N SER A 92 2.60 10.83 10.35
CA SER A 92 3.18 11.02 11.69
C SER A 92 3.78 12.41 11.84
N ARG A 93 4.60 12.85 10.88
CA ARG A 93 5.19 14.21 10.92
C ARG A 93 4.14 15.31 10.94
N ILE A 94 3.06 15.18 10.16
CA ILE A 94 1.98 16.17 10.17
C ILE A 94 1.31 16.20 11.55
N ARG A 95 0.92 15.03 12.08
CA ARG A 95 0.30 14.94 13.40
C ARG A 95 1.20 15.45 14.53
N ASP A 96 2.48 15.11 14.50
CA ASP A 96 3.46 15.55 15.50
C ASP A 96 3.64 17.07 15.47
N VAL A 97 3.66 17.69 14.28
CA VAL A 97 3.72 19.16 14.12
C VAL A 97 2.46 19.82 14.67
N ASP A 98 1.28 19.28 14.40
CA ASP A 98 0.02 19.82 14.89
C ASP A 98 -0.07 19.75 16.43
N VAL A 99 0.34 18.62 17.01
CA VAL A 99 0.40 18.44 18.48
C VAL A 99 1.42 19.40 19.11
N ALA A 100 2.59 19.58 18.50
CA ALA A 100 3.61 20.50 19.00
C ALA A 100 3.12 21.97 18.95
N LEU A 101 2.41 22.36 17.89
CA LEU A 101 1.80 23.69 17.76
C LEU A 101 0.74 23.92 18.83
N GLU A 102 -0.18 22.98 19.01
CA GLU A 102 -1.25 23.07 20.01
C GLU A 102 -0.67 23.13 21.44
N SER A 103 0.35 22.30 21.73
CA SER A 103 1.04 22.31 23.03
C SER A 103 1.76 23.64 23.30
N SER A 104 2.38 24.23 22.27
CA SER A 104 3.05 25.53 22.37
C SER A 104 2.06 26.67 22.63
N GLU A 105 0.92 26.68 21.92
CA GLU A 105 -0.14 27.66 22.13
C GLU A 105 -0.82 27.47 23.49
N LEU A 106 -1.05 26.23 23.94
CA LEU A 106 -1.55 25.94 25.29
C LEU A 106 -0.58 26.47 26.36
N THR A 107 0.72 26.21 26.19
CA THR A 107 1.77 26.69 27.11
C THR A 107 1.81 28.22 27.15
N LYS A 108 1.78 28.87 25.98
CA LYS A 108 1.72 30.34 25.87
C LYS A 108 0.49 30.92 26.57
N ARG A 109 -0.70 30.31 26.40
CA ARG A 109 -1.93 30.74 27.10
C ARG A 109 -1.81 30.59 28.61
N ASN A 110 -1.23 29.48 29.09
CA ASN A 110 -0.99 29.26 30.51
C ASN A 110 -0.02 30.29 31.09
N ILE A 111 1.08 30.60 30.39
CA ILE A 111 2.04 31.64 30.78
C ILE A 111 1.37 33.01 30.80
N LEU A 112 0.59 33.38 29.78
CA LEU A 112 -0.13 34.65 29.73
C LEU A 112 -1.15 34.77 30.88
N MET A 113 -1.84 33.67 31.23
CA MET A 113 -2.78 33.66 32.33
C MET A 113 -2.07 33.85 33.69
N GLN A 114 -0.94 33.17 33.92
CA GLN A 114 -0.13 33.33 35.14
C GLN A 114 0.54 34.71 35.20
N ALA A 115 1.03 35.24 34.08
CA ALA A 115 1.58 36.59 34.00
C ALA A 115 0.49 37.64 34.22
N GLY A 116 -0.72 37.44 33.69
CA GLY A 116 -1.87 38.31 33.89
C GLY A 116 -2.30 38.39 35.35
N THR A 117 -2.37 37.26 36.06
CA THR A 117 -2.69 37.23 37.50
C THR A 117 -1.58 37.87 38.34
N ALA A 118 -0.31 37.59 38.03
CA ALA A 118 0.83 38.24 38.70
C ALA A 118 0.89 39.75 38.44
N MET A 119 0.62 40.19 37.21
CA MET A 119 0.55 41.61 36.84
C MET A 119 -0.61 42.32 37.52
N LEU A 120 -1.79 41.71 37.58
CA LEU A 120 -2.94 42.24 38.33
C LEU A 120 -2.62 42.35 39.82
N ALA A 121 -1.98 41.34 40.41
CA ALA A 121 -1.56 41.38 41.81
C ALA A 121 -0.53 42.50 42.07
N GLN A 122 0.45 42.69 41.17
CA GLN A 122 1.46 43.74 41.25
C GLN A 122 0.89 45.15 41.04
N ALA A 123 -0.08 45.31 40.13
CA ALA A 123 -0.76 46.58 39.92
C ALA A 123 -1.61 46.97 41.14
N ASN A 124 -2.27 45.98 41.76
CA ASN A 124 -3.09 46.21 42.95
C ASN A 124 -2.24 46.58 44.18
N SER A 125 -1.07 45.95 44.37
CA SER A 125 -0.14 46.27 45.46
C SER A 125 0.48 47.67 45.31
N ASN A 126 0.85 48.06 44.09
CA ASN A 126 1.31 49.42 43.80
C ASN A 126 0.22 50.48 44.06
N GLY A 127 -1.04 50.20 43.72
CA GLY A 127 -2.17 51.09 44.00
C GLY A 127 -2.37 51.34 45.50
N MET A 128 -2.24 50.30 46.33
CA MET A 128 -2.33 50.44 47.79
C MET A 128 -1.18 51.26 48.38
N LEU A 129 0.05 51.12 47.85
CA LEU A 129 1.21 51.92 48.27
C LEU A 129 1.01 53.42 47.98
N ALA A 130 0.47 53.76 46.79
CA ALA A 130 0.16 55.13 46.43
C ALA A 130 -0.94 55.72 47.32
N LEU A 131 -1.99 54.94 47.64
CA LEU A 131 -3.05 55.38 48.56
C LEU A 131 -2.48 55.65 49.96
N LYS A 132 -1.56 54.81 50.44
CA LYS A 132 -0.90 54.95 51.75
C LYS A 132 -0.01 56.19 51.87
N LEU A 133 0.52 56.71 50.76
CA LEU A 133 1.32 57.94 50.68
C LEU A 133 0.47 59.22 50.64
N ILE A 134 -0.80 59.13 50.21
CA ILE A 134 -1.72 60.27 50.15
C ILE A 134 -2.59 60.35 51.42
N SER A 135 -2.76 59.25 52.14
CA SER A 135 -3.55 59.15 53.37
C SER A 135 -2.74 59.31 54.67
N GLY A 136 -1.47 59.66 54.61
CA GLY A 136 -0.59 59.94 55.74
C GLY A 136 0.06 61.30 55.60
#